data_AF-A0A354DIY2-F1
#
_entry.id   AF-A0A354DIY2-F1
#
_cell.length_a   1.000
_cell.length_b   1.000
_cell.length_c   1.000
_cell.angle_alpha   90.00
_cell.angle_beta   90.00
_cell.angle_gamma   90.00
#
_symmetry.space_group_name_H-M   'P 1'
#
loop_
_entity.id
_entity.type
_entity.pdbx_description
1 polymer ?
#
loop_
_entity_poly.entity_id
_entity_poly.type
_entity_poly.pdbx_seq_one_letter_code
_entity_poly.pdbx_strand_id
1 'polypeptide(L)'
;MSNLDDLFICTNPTRRDLKKIFLDEKYARGILLKNGDVIIWNGEVMHTKVIPFLVENGIHFSLFNDRLSICWQFESWKDIQERLVKAKHHLEIMGFSDEGYIIIDTRYYTHTDMEFPEIHYGELFQEGYELKPSSIEE
;
A
#
# COMPACT_ATOMS: atom_id res chain seq x y z
N MET A 1 20.39 18.22 2.58
CA MET A 1 19.89 18.44 1.21
C MET A 1 20.00 17.11 0.49
N SER A 2 18.89 16.38 0.32
CA SER A 2 18.85 15.18 -0.53
C SER A 2 18.44 15.65 -1.92
N ASN A 3 19.35 15.51 -2.89
CA ASN A 3 19.10 15.84 -4.28
C ASN A 3 17.99 14.93 -4.82
N LEU A 4 17.11 15.51 -5.64
CA LEU A 4 16.14 14.78 -6.45
C LEU A 4 16.81 13.76 -7.41
N ASP A 5 18.12 13.85 -7.60
CA ASP A 5 18.93 12.98 -8.46
C ASP A 5 18.93 11.49 -8.05
N ASP A 6 18.58 11.18 -6.80
CA ASP A 6 18.52 9.80 -6.27
C ASP A 6 17.09 9.24 -6.16
N LEU A 7 16.10 9.89 -6.78
CA LEU A 7 14.73 9.39 -6.77
C LEU A 7 14.61 8.10 -7.58
N PHE A 8 14.52 6.97 -6.88
CA PHE A 8 14.24 5.67 -7.49
C PHE A 8 12.75 5.32 -7.34
N ILE A 9 12.05 5.26 -8.48
CA ILE A 9 10.66 4.81 -8.58
C ILE A 9 10.64 3.55 -9.45
N CYS A 10 9.90 2.54 -9.04
CA CYS A 10 9.84 1.26 -9.73
C CYS A 10 8.42 0.72 -9.79
N THR A 11 8.00 0.26 -10.96
CA THR A 11 6.75 -0.50 -11.15
C THR A 11 7.05 -1.99 -11.06
N ASN A 12 6.25 -2.73 -10.28
CA ASN A 12 6.36 -4.17 -10.08
C ASN A 12 7.79 -4.61 -9.72
N PRO A 13 8.26 -4.19 -8.53
CA PRO A 13 9.66 -4.33 -8.14
C PRO A 13 10.09 -5.79 -8.11
N THR A 14 11.35 -6.04 -8.49
CA THR A 14 12.03 -7.30 -8.21
C THR A 14 12.76 -7.21 -6.87
N ARG A 15 13.20 -8.36 -6.33
CA ARG A 15 14.09 -8.40 -5.15
C ARG A 15 15.37 -7.57 -5.30
N ARG A 16 15.83 -7.31 -6.52
CA ARG A 16 17.00 -6.46 -6.78
C ARG A 16 16.65 -4.98 -6.62
N ASP A 17 15.49 -4.56 -7.13
CA ASP A 17 15.02 -3.18 -7.04
C ASP A 17 14.79 -2.76 -5.59
N LEU A 18 14.31 -3.70 -4.77
CA LEU A 18 14.09 -3.47 -3.34
C LEU A 18 15.36 -3.09 -2.58
N LYS A 19 16.56 -3.46 -3.04
CA LYS A 19 17.81 -3.01 -2.40
C LYS A 19 18.10 -1.52 -2.56
N LYS A 20 17.44 -0.87 -3.52
CA LYS A 20 17.52 0.59 -3.74
C LYS A 20 16.40 1.33 -3.01
N ILE A 21 15.34 0.61 -2.63
CA ILE A 21 14.14 1.15 -2.01
C ILE A 21 14.22 1.00 -0.49
N PHE A 22 14.49 -0.21 -0.01
CA PHE A 22 14.75 -0.48 1.39
C PHE A 22 16.20 -0.13 1.68
N LEU A 23 16.40 1.03 2.31
CA LEU A 23 17.71 1.50 2.75
C LEU A 23 18.01 0.85 4.11
N ASP A 24 17.94 1.62 5.20
CA ASP A 24 18.17 1.10 6.55
C ASP A 24 17.00 0.27 7.07
N GLU A 25 15.78 0.64 6.67
CA GLU A 25 14.54 -0.03 7.08
C GLU A 25 13.74 -0.52 5.87
N LYS A 26 12.91 -1.55 6.11
CA LYS A 26 11.95 -2.05 5.12
C LYS A 26 10.77 -1.10 5.03
N TYR A 27 11.02 0.08 4.47
CA TYR A 27 10.05 1.13 4.32
C TYR A 27 9.90 1.55 2.85
N ALA A 28 8.71 1.30 2.30
CA ALA A 28 8.30 1.78 0.99
C ALA A 28 6.98 2.52 1.08
N ARG A 29 6.82 3.49 0.18
CA ARG A 29 5.52 4.07 -0.16
C ARG A 29 5.19 3.68 -1.59
N GLY A 30 3.91 3.66 -1.92
CA GLY A 30 3.51 3.25 -3.24
C GLY A 30 2.08 3.59 -3.61
N ILE A 31 1.78 3.28 -4.85
CA ILE A 31 0.45 3.31 -5.44
C ILE A 31 0.12 1.92 -5.95
N LEU A 32 -1.08 1.45 -5.61
CA LEU A 32 -1.66 0.22 -6.09
C LEU A 32 -2.67 0.52 -7.21
N LEU A 33 -2.36 0.06 -8.42
CA LEU A 33 -3.15 0.30 -9.63
C LEU A 33 -4.32 -0.69 -9.75
N LYS A 34 -5.27 -0.39 -10.64
CA LYS A 34 -6.51 -1.19 -10.86
C LYS A 34 -6.24 -2.64 -11.26
N ASN A 35 -5.17 -2.85 -12.01
CA ASN A 35 -4.75 -4.15 -12.51
C ASN A 35 -3.96 -4.97 -11.48
N GLY A 36 -3.63 -4.40 -10.31
CA GLY A 36 -2.80 -5.05 -9.29
C GLY A 36 -1.32 -4.70 -9.37
N ASP A 37 -0.90 -3.93 -10.38
CA ASP A 37 0.47 -3.44 -10.45
C ASP A 37 0.74 -2.47 -9.28
N VAL A 38 1.98 -2.46 -8.81
CA VAL A 38 2.43 -1.56 -7.75
C VAL A 38 3.53 -0.65 -8.26
N ILE A 39 3.36 0.65 -8.07
CA ILE A 39 4.43 1.63 -8.26
C ILE A 39 4.95 1.99 -6.88
N ILE A 40 6.24 1.82 -6.62
CA ILE A 40 6.83 2.06 -5.30
C ILE A 40 8.10 2.90 -5.35
N TRP A 41 8.39 3.51 -4.21
CA TRP A 41 9.60 4.28 -3.95
C TRP A 41 9.97 4.19 -2.45
N ASN A 42 11.15 4.68 -2.10
CA ASN A 42 11.62 4.69 -0.72
C ASN A 42 10.68 5.48 0.21
N GLY A 43 10.34 4.93 1.37
CA GLY A 43 9.33 5.52 2.25
C GLY A 43 9.70 6.87 2.88
N GLU A 44 10.98 7.24 2.94
CA GLU A 44 11.43 8.57 3.40
C GLU A 44 11.14 9.68 2.37
N VAL A 45 10.89 9.31 1.11
CA VAL A 45 10.55 10.27 0.08
C VAL A 45 9.05 10.56 0.14
N MET A 46 8.74 11.82 0.46
CA MET A 46 7.38 12.35 0.48
C MET A 46 6.67 12.22 -0.88
N HIS A 47 5.39 11.84 -0.84
CA HIS A 47 4.54 11.70 -2.04
C HIS A 47 4.52 12.96 -2.90
N THR A 48 4.59 14.16 -2.32
CA THR A 48 4.62 15.44 -3.06
C THR A 48 5.79 15.55 -4.03
N LYS A 49 6.91 14.87 -3.76
CA LYS A 49 8.07 14.82 -4.66
C LYS A 49 7.89 13.80 -5.79
N VAL A 50 7.06 12.79 -5.58
CA VAL A 50 6.89 11.67 -6.51
C VAL A 50 5.71 11.87 -7.44
N ILE A 51 4.61 12.46 -6.95
CA ILE A 51 3.38 12.73 -7.71
C ILE A 51 3.62 13.33 -9.10
N PRO A 52 4.51 14.33 -9.30
CA PRO A 52 4.76 14.89 -10.63
C PRO A 52 5.29 13.89 -11.67
N PHE A 53 5.83 12.75 -11.22
CA PHE A 53 6.40 11.70 -12.06
C PHE A 53 5.48 10.49 -12.24
N LEU A 54 4.34 10.47 -11.55
CA LEU A 54 3.38 9.38 -11.62
C LEU A 54 2.44 9.61 -12.82
N VAL A 55 2.34 8.59 -13.67
CA VAL A 55 1.49 8.59 -14.86
C VAL A 55 0.06 8.14 -14.59
N GLU A 56 -0.15 7.47 -13.46
CA GLU A 56 -1.43 6.88 -13.06
C GLU A 56 -1.71 7.12 -11.58
N ASN A 57 -3.00 7.26 -11.26
CA ASN A 57 -3.49 7.35 -9.88
C ASN A 57 -3.98 5.98 -9.41
N GLY A 58 -3.91 5.75 -8.10
CA GLY A 58 -4.42 4.55 -7.48
C GLY A 58 -4.45 4.67 -5.97
N ILE A 59 -4.56 3.54 -5.29
CA ILE A 59 -4.61 3.51 -3.83
C ILE A 59 -3.22 3.77 -3.29
N HIS A 60 -3.05 4.84 -2.51
CA HIS A 60 -1.80 5.07 -1.80
C HIS A 60 -1.65 4.10 -0.64
N PHE A 61 -0.46 3.53 -0.55
CA PHE A 61 -0.10 2.69 0.57
C PHE A 61 1.31 2.99 1.07
N SER A 62 1.60 2.52 2.28
CA SER A 62 2.96 2.40 2.77
C SER A 62 3.17 1.03 3.40
N LEU A 63 4.30 0.41 3.08
CA LEU A 63 4.76 -0.83 3.68
C LEU A 63 5.89 -0.51 4.65
N PHE A 64 5.68 -0.79 5.92
CA PHE A 64 6.70 -0.65 6.96
C PHE A 64 6.81 -1.97 7.71
N ASN A 65 7.93 -2.68 7.50
CA ASN A 65 8.14 -4.03 8.04
C ASN A 65 7.02 -5.01 7.64
N ASP A 66 6.20 -5.42 8.60
CA ASP A 66 5.07 -6.35 8.54
C ASP A 66 3.71 -5.63 8.52
N ARG A 67 3.71 -4.30 8.33
CA ARG A 67 2.51 -3.47 8.30
C ARG A 67 2.31 -2.82 6.94
N LEU A 68 1.14 -3.05 6.34
CA LEU A 68 0.68 -2.40 5.12
C LEU A 68 -0.41 -1.38 5.46
N SER A 69 -0.06 -0.10 5.44
CA SER A 69 -1.03 0.98 5.66
C SER A 69 -1.62 1.44 4.34
N ILE A 70 -2.94 1.39 4.21
CA ILE A 70 -3.72 1.93 3.09
C ILE A 70 -4.20 3.32 3.49
N CYS A 71 -3.72 4.35 2.80
CA CYS A 71 -3.94 5.74 3.22
C CYS A 71 -4.99 6.46 2.37
N TRP A 72 -5.16 6.11 1.10
CA TRP A 72 -6.06 6.85 0.20
C TRP A 72 -7.23 6.02 -0.26
N GLN A 73 -8.43 6.48 0.10
CA GLN A 73 -9.71 5.92 -0.31
C GLN A 73 -10.59 6.95 -1.04
N PHE A 74 -10.66 6.88 -2.38
CA PHE A 74 -11.84 7.35 -3.15
C PHE A 74 -12.56 6.19 -3.85
N GLU A 75 -12.29 4.97 -3.40
CA GLU A 75 -12.74 3.74 -4.00
C GLU A 75 -13.57 2.93 -3.01
N SER A 76 -14.38 2.01 -3.53
CA SER A 76 -15.15 1.11 -2.66
C SER A 76 -14.20 0.14 -1.94
N TRP A 77 -14.61 -0.36 -0.78
CA TRP A 77 -13.84 -1.36 -0.03
C TRP A 77 -13.61 -2.64 -0.84
N LYS A 78 -14.60 -3.01 -1.64
CA LYS A 78 -14.49 -4.11 -2.60
C LYS A 78 -13.39 -3.86 -3.63
N ASP A 79 -13.32 -2.67 -4.23
CA ASP A 79 -12.27 -2.34 -5.20
C ASP A 79 -10.87 -2.37 -4.55
N ILE A 80 -10.77 -1.88 -3.30
CA ILE A 80 -9.52 -1.92 -2.53
C ILE A 80 -9.09 -3.38 -2.29
N GLN A 81 -10.00 -4.22 -1.82
CA GLN A 81 -9.75 -5.65 -1.61
C GLN A 81 -9.34 -6.35 -2.92
N GLU A 82 -10.09 -6.14 -4.01
CA GLU A 82 -9.79 -6.74 -5.31
C GLU A 82 -8.39 -6.38 -5.81
N ARG A 83 -7.98 -5.12 -5.63
CA ARG A 83 -6.63 -4.69 -5.99
C ARG A 83 -5.57 -5.32 -5.10
N LEU A 84 -5.79 -5.40 -3.79
CA LEU A 84 -4.87 -6.04 -2.84
C LEU A 84 -4.67 -7.52 -3.16
N VAL A 85 -5.75 -8.21 -3.53
CA VAL A 85 -5.71 -9.62 -3.97
C VAL A 85 -4.89 -9.75 -5.25
N LYS A 86 -5.12 -8.90 -6.26
CA LYS A 86 -4.36 -8.92 -7.52
C LYS A 86 -2.87 -8.61 -7.29
N ALA A 87 -2.55 -7.76 -6.33
CA ALA A 87 -1.18 -7.36 -6.01
C ALA A 87 -0.39 -8.36 -5.16
N LYS A 88 -0.99 -9.50 -4.76
CA LYS A 88 -0.38 -10.46 -3.84
C LYS A 88 1.06 -10.78 -4.17
N HIS A 89 1.31 -11.17 -5.41
CA HIS A 89 2.64 -11.56 -5.85
C HIS A 89 3.68 -10.43 -5.68
N HIS A 90 3.31 -9.19 -5.95
CA HIS A 90 4.21 -8.04 -5.81
C HIS A 90 4.47 -7.71 -4.33
N LEU A 91 3.44 -7.78 -3.49
CA LEU A 91 3.58 -7.58 -2.04
C LEU A 91 4.44 -8.67 -1.39
N GLU A 92 4.32 -9.92 -1.83
CA GLU A 92 5.20 -11.02 -1.42
C GLU A 92 6.67 -10.79 -1.84
N ILE A 93 6.92 -10.28 -3.06
CA ILE A 93 8.27 -9.90 -3.49
C ILE A 93 8.82 -8.80 -2.58
N MET A 94 7.99 -7.83 -2.21
CA MET A 94 8.30 -6.78 -1.23
C MET A 94 8.49 -7.33 0.19
N GLY A 95 8.29 -8.63 0.41
CA GLY A 95 8.49 -9.34 1.67
C GLY A 95 7.33 -9.21 2.64
N PHE A 96 6.16 -8.75 2.20
CA PHE A 96 4.95 -8.74 3.02
C PHE A 96 4.38 -10.16 3.07
N SER A 97 4.29 -10.72 4.27
CA SER A 97 3.83 -12.09 4.51
C SER A 97 2.34 -12.15 4.76
N ASP A 98 1.74 -13.35 4.64
CA ASP A 98 0.34 -13.60 5.01
C ASP A 98 0.04 -13.28 6.49
N GLU A 99 1.06 -13.34 7.37
CA GLU A 99 0.99 -12.93 8.78
C GLU A 99 1.01 -11.41 9.00
N GLY A 100 1.25 -10.63 7.93
CA GLY A 100 1.32 -9.18 8.02
C GLY A 100 -0.05 -8.55 8.28
N TYR A 101 -0.03 -7.31 8.75
CA TYR A 101 -1.24 -6.57 9.14
C TYR A 101 -1.56 -5.45 8.16
N ILE A 102 -2.84 -5.31 7.84
CA ILE A 102 -3.35 -4.17 7.08
C ILE A 102 -3.97 -3.16 8.03
N ILE A 103 -3.57 -1.90 7.89
CA ILE A 103 -4.23 -0.77 8.55
C ILE A 103 -4.84 0.12 7.48
N ILE A 104 -6.11 0.48 7.64
CA ILE A 104 -6.78 1.45 6.77
C ILE A 104 -6.87 2.77 7.53
N ASP A 105 -6.13 3.77 7.04
CA ASP A 105 -6.20 5.15 7.55
C ASP A 105 -7.10 5.96 6.61
N THR A 106 -8.35 6.16 7.01
CA THR A 106 -9.30 6.99 6.26
C THR A 106 -9.11 8.47 6.55
N ARG A 107 -8.54 8.83 7.71
CA ARG A 107 -8.53 10.20 8.21
C ARG A 107 -7.60 11.11 7.41
N TYR A 108 -6.48 10.58 6.93
CA TYR A 108 -5.43 11.39 6.31
C TYR A 108 -5.89 12.10 5.02
N TYR A 109 -6.63 11.41 4.15
CA TYR A 109 -7.04 11.93 2.83
C TYR A 109 -8.53 12.25 2.71
N THR A 110 -9.41 11.54 3.43
CA THR A 110 -10.87 11.75 3.31
C THR A 110 -11.45 12.57 4.45
N HIS A 111 -10.65 12.87 5.49
CA HIS A 111 -11.11 13.50 6.74
C HIS A 111 -12.30 12.78 7.39
N THR A 112 -12.53 11.52 7.03
CA THR A 112 -13.55 10.67 7.61
C THR A 112 -12.86 9.69 8.55
N ASP A 113 -13.41 9.46 9.73
CA ASP A 113 -12.88 8.51 10.69
C ASP A 113 -13.76 7.25 10.64
N MET A 114 -13.28 6.21 9.96
CA MET A 114 -13.93 4.91 9.92
C MET A 114 -12.98 3.91 10.54
N GLU A 115 -13.44 3.28 11.62
CA GLU A 115 -12.69 2.24 12.28
C GLU A 115 -12.77 0.95 11.46
N PHE A 116 -11.66 0.24 11.34
CA PHE A 116 -11.59 -1.09 10.77
C PHE A 116 -11.16 -2.07 11.86
N PRO A 117 -11.64 -3.33 11.80
CA PRO A 117 -11.05 -4.36 12.63
C PRO A 117 -9.58 -4.55 12.25
N GLU A 118 -8.83 -5.23 13.11
CA GLU A 118 -7.51 -5.74 12.74
C GLU A 118 -7.67 -6.69 11.54
N ILE A 119 -6.94 -6.42 10.45
CA ILE A 119 -7.01 -7.20 9.21
C ILE A 119 -5.70 -7.93 9.03
N HIS A 120 -5.71 -9.25 9.11
CA HIS A 120 -4.56 -10.05 8.73
C HIS A 120 -4.53 -10.22 7.21
N TYR A 121 -3.34 -10.09 6.60
CA TYR A 121 -3.21 -10.11 5.16
C TYR A 121 -3.71 -11.43 4.54
N GLY A 122 -3.42 -12.55 5.21
CA GLY A 122 -3.87 -13.87 4.79
C GLY A 122 -5.40 -14.01 4.73
N GLU A 123 -6.15 -13.24 5.52
CA GLU A 123 -7.62 -13.31 5.55
C GLU A 123 -8.25 -12.79 4.26
N LEU A 124 -7.61 -11.84 3.57
CA LEU A 124 -8.11 -11.29 2.29
C LEU A 124 -8.32 -12.36 1.21
N PHE A 125 -7.66 -13.51 1.35
CA PHE A 125 -7.67 -14.62 0.40
C PHE A 125 -8.61 -15.76 0.80
N GLN A 126 -9.26 -15.66 1.96
CA GLN A 126 -10.22 -16.65 2.42
C GLN A 126 -11.54 -16.50 1.66
N GLU A 127 -12.20 -17.62 1.40
CA GLU A 127 -13.50 -17.63 0.74
C GLU A 127 -14.54 -16.87 1.59
N GLY A 128 -15.24 -15.93 0.97
CA GLY A 128 -16.27 -15.12 1.63
C GLY A 128 -15.76 -13.97 2.49
N TYR A 129 -14.45 -13.70 2.52
CA TYR A 129 -13.93 -12.52 3.20
C TYR A 129 -14.37 -11.23 2.49
N GLU A 130 -14.83 -10.25 3.27
CA GLU A 130 -15.21 -8.92 2.78
C GLU A 130 -14.51 -7.84 3.60
N LEU A 131 -13.71 -7.02 2.92
CA LEU A 131 -13.13 -5.83 3.52
C LEU A 131 -14.23 -4.79 3.77
N LYS A 132 -14.45 -4.44 5.04
CA LYS A 132 -15.43 -3.44 5.45
C LYS A 132 -15.04 -2.82 6.80
N PRO A 133 -15.46 -1.58 7.08
CA PRO A 133 -15.25 -0.97 8.38
C PRO A 133 -15.96 -1.78 9.46
N SER A 134 -15.50 -1.64 10.70
CA SER A 134 -16.19 -2.12 11.88
C SER A 134 -17.62 -1.59 11.85
N SER A 135 -18.59 -2.46 12.12
CA SER A 135 -19.99 -2.05 12.27
C SER A 135 -20.04 -0.90 13.26
N ILE A 136 -20.56 0.25 12.84
CA ILE A 136 -21.03 1.25 13.80
C ILE A 136 -22.24 0.58 14.44
N GLU A 137 -22.13 0.15 15.70
CA GLU A 137 -23.33 -0.15 16.48
C GLU A 137 -24.15 1.15 16.53
N GLU A 138 -25.31 1.15 15.86
CA GLU A 138 -26.32 2.21 15.98
C GLU A 138 -26.94 2.22 17.39
#